data_AF-J9SNP9-F1
#
_entry.id   AF-J9SNP9-F1
#
_cell.length_a   1.000
_cell.length_b   1.000
_cell.length_c   1.000
_cell.angle_alpha   90.00
_cell.angle_beta   90.00
_cell.angle_gamma   90.00
#
_symmetry.space_group_name_H-M   'P 1'
#
loop_
_entity.id
_entity.type
_entity.pdbx_description
1 polymer ?
#
loop_
_entity_poly.entity_id
_entity_poly.type
_entity_poly.pdbx_seq_one_letter_code
_entity_poly.pdbx_strand_id
1 'polypeptide(L)'
;MSTAETATTPGDFPAPEEPTRAEYCVISCADIFAGAGEIMASPMAPTPLLGARLARLTTEPDLLITDGEALILADTPPIGKTGPIEGWMPFRKVFDVVASGRRHVVMGANQIDRYGNQNLSAFGPLQHPTRQMFGVRGAPGNTINHPTSYWVPRHTARVFGESVDIVSGIGFDKVDPENPAFDDLNIHRVVTNLGVFDFGGPGHTMRALSLHPGVGADEVAENTGFEIAGLADAPATRRPTAEELGLIRDVLDPNGVRNKEVR
;
A
#
# COMPACT_ATOMS: atom_id res chain seq x y z
N MET A 1 -30.78 -53.47 -28.11
CA MET A 1 -30.74 -52.00 -28.14
C MET A 1 -29.82 -51.56 -27.01
N SER A 2 -28.59 -51.16 -27.35
CA SER A 2 -27.55 -50.74 -26.40
C SER A 2 -27.58 -49.22 -26.34
N THR A 3 -27.91 -48.65 -25.19
CA THR A 3 -27.78 -47.21 -24.93
C THR A 3 -26.40 -46.97 -24.32
N ALA A 4 -25.52 -46.34 -25.10
CA ALA A 4 -24.18 -45.96 -24.69
C ALA A 4 -24.25 -44.78 -23.70
N GLU A 5 -23.57 -44.93 -22.56
CA GLU A 5 -23.18 -43.83 -21.68
C GLU A 5 -22.18 -42.93 -22.41
N THR A 6 -22.52 -41.65 -22.57
CA THR A 6 -21.57 -40.62 -22.99
C THR A 6 -20.65 -40.27 -21.83
N ALA A 7 -19.44 -40.81 -21.85
CA ALA A 7 -18.35 -40.41 -20.99
C ALA A 7 -18.03 -38.92 -21.19
N THR A 8 -18.02 -38.16 -20.10
CA THR A 8 -17.57 -36.77 -20.08
C THR A 8 -16.05 -36.75 -20.21
N THR A 9 -15.55 -36.15 -21.29
CA THR A 9 -14.11 -35.97 -21.53
C THR A 9 -13.52 -35.09 -20.42
N PRO A 10 -12.41 -35.48 -19.77
CA PRO A 10 -11.71 -34.61 -18.85
C PRO A 10 -10.85 -33.63 -19.65
N GLY A 11 -11.26 -32.37 -19.72
CA GLY A 11 -10.46 -31.32 -20.35
C GLY A 11 -11.29 -30.18 -20.94
N ASP A 12 -11.83 -29.32 -20.09
CA ASP A 12 -11.96 -27.88 -20.39
C ASP A 12 -12.22 -27.13 -19.07
N PHE A 13 -11.25 -27.13 -18.17
CA PHE A 13 -11.23 -26.10 -17.14
C PHE A 13 -10.77 -24.82 -17.83
N PRO A 14 -11.52 -23.71 -17.73
CA PRO A 14 -11.09 -22.45 -18.32
C PRO A 14 -9.68 -22.14 -17.80
N ALA A 15 -8.77 -21.73 -18.69
CA ALA A 15 -7.46 -21.27 -18.29
C ALA A 15 -7.63 -20.22 -17.17
N PRO A 16 -6.84 -20.29 -16.08
CA PRO A 16 -7.00 -19.36 -14.97
C PRO A 16 -6.90 -17.94 -15.50
N GLU A 17 -7.95 -17.16 -15.29
CA GLU A 17 -8.09 -15.80 -15.84
C GLU A 17 -6.91 -14.94 -15.40
N GLU A 18 -6.21 -14.35 -16.39
CA GLU A 18 -4.97 -13.60 -16.18
C GLU A 18 -5.15 -12.51 -15.10
N PRO A 19 -4.22 -12.38 -14.14
CA PRO A 19 -4.35 -11.38 -13.09
C PRO A 19 -4.36 -9.96 -13.64
N THR A 20 -5.28 -9.14 -13.15
CA THR A 20 -5.36 -7.73 -13.56
C THR A 20 -4.28 -6.90 -12.87
N ARG A 21 -3.98 -5.70 -13.40
CA ARG A 21 -3.08 -4.74 -12.74
C ARG A 21 -3.51 -4.43 -11.31
N ALA A 22 -4.81 -4.30 -11.08
CA ALA A 22 -5.35 -4.06 -9.74
C ALA A 22 -5.07 -5.23 -8.79
N GLU A 23 -5.09 -6.47 -9.27
CA GLU A 23 -4.77 -7.65 -8.48
C GLU A 23 -3.28 -7.71 -8.11
N TYR A 24 -2.38 -7.32 -9.04
CA TYR A 24 -0.96 -7.11 -8.71
C TYR A 24 -0.76 -6.02 -7.66
N CYS A 25 -1.52 -4.92 -7.72
CA CYS A 25 -1.45 -3.86 -6.71
C CYS A 25 -1.94 -4.36 -5.34
N VAL A 26 -3.03 -5.13 -5.28
CA VAL A 26 -3.57 -5.69 -4.03
C VAL A 26 -2.55 -6.63 -3.37
N ILE A 27 -1.95 -7.58 -4.12
CA ILE A 27 -0.93 -8.46 -3.53
C ILE A 27 0.33 -7.70 -3.12
N SER A 28 0.72 -6.67 -3.87
CA SER A 28 1.86 -5.83 -3.50
C SER A 28 1.58 -5.04 -2.23
N CYS A 29 0.34 -4.63 -2.00
CA CYS A 29 -0.11 -4.05 -0.75
C CYS A 29 -0.22 -5.06 0.40
N ALA A 30 -0.46 -6.34 0.12
CA ALA A 30 -0.39 -7.40 1.13
C ALA A 30 1.07 -7.62 1.57
N ASP A 31 1.99 -7.66 0.60
CA ASP A 31 3.44 -7.84 0.84
C ASP A 31 4.07 -6.71 1.66
N ILE A 32 3.41 -5.53 1.77
CA ILE A 32 3.82 -4.47 2.71
C ILE A 32 3.87 -4.99 4.14
N PHE A 33 2.98 -5.91 4.51
CA PHE A 33 2.82 -6.42 5.87
C PHE A 33 3.53 -7.74 6.12
N ALA A 34 4.30 -8.27 5.15
CA ALA A 34 5.03 -9.52 5.34
C ALA A 34 6.00 -9.44 6.53
N GLY A 35 5.83 -10.32 7.51
CA GLY A 35 6.60 -10.35 8.75
C GLY A 35 6.24 -9.24 9.76
N ALA A 36 5.09 -8.59 9.61
CA ALA A 36 4.65 -7.51 10.49
C ALA A 36 4.33 -7.99 11.92
N GLY A 37 3.85 -9.23 12.06
CA GLY A 37 3.43 -9.80 13.34
C GLY A 37 2.22 -9.08 13.95
N GLU A 38 2.11 -9.11 15.27
CA GLU A 38 0.95 -8.58 16.01
C GLU A 38 1.01 -7.06 16.17
N ILE A 39 0.69 -6.33 15.09
CA ILE A 39 0.61 -4.86 15.04
C ILE A 39 -0.69 -4.38 14.39
N MET A 40 -1.03 -3.11 14.60
CA MET A 40 -2.17 -2.49 13.93
C MET A 40 -1.86 -2.13 12.48
N ALA A 41 -2.54 -2.75 11.52
CA ALA A 41 -2.55 -2.33 10.12
C ALA A 41 -3.55 -1.18 9.92
N SER A 42 -3.11 -0.07 9.33
CA SER A 42 -3.94 1.11 9.07
C SER A 42 -3.92 1.53 7.60
N PRO A 43 -4.59 0.80 6.71
CA PRO A 43 -4.70 1.13 5.30
C PRO A 43 -5.71 2.27 5.05
N MET A 44 -5.29 3.35 4.39
CA MET A 44 -6.13 4.54 4.16
C MET A 44 -6.67 4.67 2.73
N ALA A 45 -6.77 3.55 2.00
CA ALA A 45 -7.37 3.47 0.67
C ALA A 45 -7.88 2.03 0.39
N PRO A 46 -8.87 1.84 -0.51
CA PRO A 46 -9.43 0.52 -0.82
C PRO A 46 -8.38 -0.55 -1.17
N THR A 47 -7.39 -0.26 -2.01
CA THR A 47 -6.39 -1.23 -2.48
C THR A 47 -5.46 -1.69 -1.34
N PRO A 48 -4.86 -0.79 -0.54
CA PRO A 48 -4.18 -1.16 0.71
C PRO A 48 -5.07 -1.88 1.72
N LEU A 49 -6.36 -1.54 1.80
CA LEU A 49 -7.30 -2.21 2.71
C LEU A 49 -7.49 -3.67 2.29
N LEU A 50 -7.66 -3.92 1.00
CA LEU A 50 -7.70 -5.28 0.46
C LEU A 50 -6.38 -6.01 0.67
N GLY A 51 -5.23 -5.34 0.50
CA GLY A 51 -3.92 -5.91 0.78
C GLY A 51 -3.73 -6.33 2.25
N ALA A 52 -4.06 -5.45 3.20
CA ALA A 52 -3.96 -5.78 4.64
C ALA A 52 -4.89 -6.93 5.03
N ARG A 53 -6.11 -6.97 4.50
CA ARG A 53 -7.07 -8.05 4.73
C ARG A 53 -6.63 -9.36 4.07
N LEU A 54 -6.02 -9.29 2.89
CA LEU A 54 -5.44 -10.45 2.23
C LEU A 54 -4.29 -11.03 3.06
N ALA A 55 -3.34 -10.18 3.49
CA ALA A 55 -2.24 -10.59 4.36
C ALA A 55 -2.76 -11.27 5.63
N ARG A 56 -3.79 -10.70 6.29
CA ARG A 56 -4.39 -11.30 7.49
C ARG A 56 -5.07 -12.65 7.26
N LEU A 57 -5.57 -12.91 6.05
CA LEU A 57 -6.19 -14.19 5.69
C LEU A 57 -5.19 -15.24 5.19
N THR A 58 -3.92 -14.86 4.98
CA THR A 58 -2.90 -15.76 4.43
C THR A 58 -1.70 -15.91 5.38
N THR A 59 -0.81 -14.92 5.43
CA THR A 59 0.50 -15.05 6.08
C THR A 59 0.63 -14.30 7.40
N GLU A 60 -0.25 -13.33 7.66
CA GLU A 60 -0.15 -12.40 8.80
C GLU A 60 -1.43 -12.41 9.68
N PRO A 61 -1.86 -13.59 10.21
CA PRO A 61 -3.13 -13.72 10.92
C PRO A 61 -3.24 -12.84 12.18
N ASP A 62 -2.11 -12.46 12.78
CA ASP A 62 -2.04 -11.68 14.01
C ASP A 62 -2.17 -10.16 13.77
N LEU A 63 -2.30 -9.68 12.52
CA LEU A 63 -2.54 -8.27 12.27
C LEU A 63 -3.83 -7.78 12.92
N LEU A 64 -3.80 -6.64 13.59
CA LEU A 64 -5.00 -5.96 14.04
C LEU A 64 -5.53 -5.06 12.93
N ILE A 65 -6.80 -5.21 12.58
CA ILE A 65 -7.51 -4.34 11.62
C ILE A 65 -8.74 -3.72 12.27
N THR A 66 -9.15 -2.55 11.77
CA THR A 66 -10.33 -1.84 12.27
C THR A 66 -11.40 -1.65 11.21
N ASP A 67 -12.58 -1.23 11.66
CA ASP A 67 -13.66 -0.74 10.80
C ASP A 67 -13.38 0.63 10.16
N GLY A 68 -12.25 1.25 10.50
CA GLY A 68 -11.86 2.59 10.05
C GLY A 68 -12.41 3.73 10.91
N GLU A 69 -13.16 3.41 11.98
CA GLU A 69 -13.76 4.41 12.88
C GLU A 69 -13.34 4.19 14.34
N ALA A 70 -13.76 3.08 14.96
CA ALA A 70 -13.54 2.88 16.40
C ALA A 70 -13.51 1.42 16.87
N LEU A 71 -13.67 0.42 16.01
CA LEU A 71 -13.79 -0.98 16.42
C LEU A 71 -12.66 -1.84 15.83
N ILE A 72 -12.09 -2.71 16.66
CA ILE A 72 -11.13 -3.74 16.21
C ILE A 72 -11.94 -4.95 15.77
N LEU A 73 -11.70 -5.43 14.56
CA LEU A 73 -12.45 -6.53 13.96
C LEU A 73 -11.79 -7.86 14.30
N ALA A 74 -12.57 -8.82 14.81
CA ALA A 74 -12.10 -10.17 15.11
C ALA A 74 -11.87 -10.96 13.82
N ASP A 75 -12.84 -10.91 12.92
CA ASP A 75 -12.77 -11.53 11.60
C ASP A 75 -12.31 -10.52 10.53
N THR A 76 -12.06 -11.03 9.33
CA THR A 76 -11.66 -10.21 8.16
C THR A 76 -12.81 -10.11 7.16
N PRO A 77 -13.74 -9.14 7.30
CA PRO A 77 -14.89 -9.04 6.41
C PRO A 77 -14.51 -8.57 4.99
N PRO A 78 -15.41 -8.71 4.01
CA PRO A 78 -15.28 -8.05 2.70
C PRO A 78 -15.25 -6.52 2.80
N ILE A 79 -14.71 -5.83 1.80
CA ILE A 79 -14.71 -4.36 1.77
C ILE A 79 -16.14 -3.80 1.87
N GLY A 80 -16.33 -2.77 2.70
CA GLY A 80 -17.65 -2.17 2.95
C GLY A 80 -18.61 -3.02 3.80
N LYS A 81 -18.15 -4.14 4.36
CA LYS A 81 -18.88 -4.94 5.34
C LYS A 81 -18.23 -4.85 6.71
N THR A 82 -19.04 -5.07 7.74
CA THR A 82 -18.60 -5.20 9.13
C THR A 82 -18.63 -6.68 9.56
N GLY A 83 -18.06 -6.99 10.72
CA GLY A 83 -18.00 -8.32 11.29
C GLY A 83 -17.98 -8.28 12.82
N PRO A 84 -17.82 -9.45 13.48
CA PRO A 84 -17.59 -9.51 14.93
C PRO A 84 -16.38 -8.65 15.34
N ILE A 85 -16.45 -8.11 16.55
CA ILE A 85 -15.41 -7.24 17.10
C ILE A 85 -14.66 -7.95 18.22
N GLU A 86 -13.38 -7.61 18.38
CA GLU A 86 -12.52 -8.10 19.47
C GLU A 86 -11.97 -6.98 20.36
N GLY A 87 -12.26 -5.71 20.03
CA GLY A 87 -11.80 -4.60 20.85
C GLY A 87 -12.29 -3.22 20.40
N TRP A 88 -11.81 -2.21 21.12
CA TRP A 88 -12.18 -0.81 20.95
C TRP A 88 -10.95 0.05 20.62
N MET A 89 -11.01 0.78 19.52
CA MET A 89 -9.94 1.62 18.99
C MET A 89 -10.43 3.02 18.59
N PRO A 90 -10.99 3.81 19.52
CA PRO A 90 -11.38 5.19 19.23
C PRO A 90 -10.13 6.03 18.92
N PHE A 91 -10.27 7.17 18.24
CA PHE A 91 -9.13 8.00 17.84
C PHE A 91 -8.14 8.34 18.96
N ARG A 92 -8.62 8.59 20.19
CA ARG A 92 -7.73 8.81 21.35
C ARG A 92 -6.77 7.65 21.61
N LYS A 93 -7.20 6.41 21.35
CA LYS A 93 -6.39 5.19 21.48
C LYS A 93 -5.52 4.93 20.26
N VAL A 94 -5.92 5.38 19.08
CA VAL A 94 -5.05 5.37 17.90
C VAL A 94 -3.77 6.17 18.17
N PHE A 95 -3.86 7.31 18.87
CA PHE A 95 -2.66 8.07 19.25
C PHE A 95 -1.74 7.31 20.22
N ASP A 96 -2.30 6.60 21.21
CA ASP A 96 -1.53 5.71 22.09
C ASP A 96 -0.79 4.62 21.27
N VAL A 97 -1.47 4.03 20.27
CA VAL A 97 -0.88 3.01 19.38
C VAL A 97 0.20 3.59 18.47
N VAL A 98 -0.01 4.78 17.90
CA VAL A 98 1.01 5.47 17.09
C VAL A 98 2.29 5.67 17.88
N ALA A 99 2.19 6.21 19.10
CA ALA A 99 3.35 6.45 19.96
C ALA A 99 3.98 5.15 20.50
N SER A 100 3.29 4.01 20.42
CA SER A 100 3.82 2.72 20.86
C SER A 100 4.72 2.02 19.82
N GLY A 101 4.75 2.51 18.58
CA GLY A 101 5.45 1.87 17.47
C GLY A 101 4.72 0.66 16.86
N ARG A 102 3.69 0.12 17.51
CA ARG A 102 3.00 -1.14 17.12
C ARG A 102 1.96 -0.91 16.02
N ARG A 103 2.39 -0.30 14.92
CA ARG A 103 1.50 0.08 13.82
C ARG A 103 2.23 0.12 12.49
N HIS A 104 1.53 -0.24 11.42
CA HIS A 104 1.97 0.02 10.06
C HIS A 104 0.86 0.72 9.29
N VAL A 105 1.12 1.96 8.89
CA VAL A 105 0.15 2.75 8.12
C VAL A 105 0.45 2.69 6.63
N VAL A 106 -0.59 2.62 5.80
CA VAL A 106 -0.46 2.84 4.34
C VAL A 106 -1.28 4.07 3.98
N MET A 107 -0.59 5.18 3.68
CA MET A 107 -1.22 6.46 3.36
C MET A 107 -1.28 6.71 1.86
N GLY A 108 -2.22 7.54 1.41
CA GLY A 108 -2.13 8.16 0.09
C GLY A 108 -1.12 9.31 0.07
N ALA A 109 -0.85 9.87 -1.10
CA ALA A 109 0.00 11.05 -1.23
C ALA A 109 -0.47 11.95 -2.38
N ASN A 110 -0.39 13.27 -2.16
CA ASN A 110 -0.48 14.25 -3.23
C ASN A 110 0.88 14.45 -3.91
N GLN A 111 1.97 14.43 -3.13
CA GLN A 111 3.34 14.40 -3.62
C GLN A 111 4.19 13.46 -2.76
N ILE A 112 5.20 12.83 -3.37
CA ILE A 112 6.29 12.10 -2.73
C ILE A 112 7.58 12.51 -3.44
N ASP A 113 8.62 12.85 -2.70
CA ASP A 113 9.94 13.13 -3.30
C ASP A 113 10.91 11.94 -3.22
N ARG A 114 12.11 12.13 -3.77
CA ARG A 114 13.10 11.06 -3.91
C ARG A 114 13.60 10.47 -2.58
N TYR A 115 13.43 11.19 -1.47
CA TYR A 115 13.85 10.75 -0.12
C TYR A 115 12.67 10.28 0.74
N GLY A 116 11.46 10.31 0.17
CA GLY A 116 10.25 9.83 0.82
C GLY A 116 9.52 10.88 1.64
N ASN A 117 9.87 12.17 1.52
CA ASN A 117 9.00 13.21 2.07
C ASN A 117 7.67 13.14 1.34
N GLN A 118 6.58 13.30 2.08
CA GLN A 118 5.24 13.16 1.56
C GLN A 118 4.40 14.40 1.88
N ASN A 119 3.54 14.79 0.93
CA ASN A 119 2.58 15.87 1.11
C ASN A 119 1.13 15.36 0.98
N LEU A 120 0.30 15.74 1.94
CA LEU A 120 -1.16 15.68 1.88
C LEU A 120 -1.85 16.94 2.47
N SER A 121 -1.05 18.00 2.68
CA SER A 121 -1.43 19.21 3.41
C SER A 121 -2.04 20.28 2.50
N ALA A 122 -1.22 20.88 1.64
CA ALA A 122 -1.60 21.90 0.67
C ALA A 122 -0.49 22.05 -0.40
N PHE A 123 -0.78 22.72 -1.50
CA PHE A 123 0.20 23.15 -2.50
C PHE A 123 0.47 24.66 -2.37
N GLY A 124 1.69 25.09 -2.70
CA GLY A 124 2.15 26.47 -2.61
C GLY A 124 2.61 26.91 -1.20
N PRO A 125 2.76 28.23 -0.98
CA PRO A 125 3.27 28.78 0.27
C PRO A 125 2.42 28.40 1.51
N LEU A 126 3.08 28.05 2.62
CA LEU A 126 2.43 27.54 3.85
C LEU A 126 1.26 28.40 4.37
N GLN A 127 1.43 29.73 4.40
CA GLN A 127 0.41 30.65 4.94
C GLN A 127 -0.58 31.16 3.87
N HIS A 128 -0.31 30.87 2.59
CA HIS A 128 -1.15 31.29 1.45
C HIS A 128 -1.11 30.22 0.35
N PRO A 129 -1.67 29.01 0.62
CA PRO A 129 -1.58 27.91 -0.32
C PRO A 129 -2.37 28.22 -1.60
N THR A 130 -1.86 27.76 -2.74
CA THR A 130 -2.54 27.84 -4.03
C THR A 130 -3.68 26.83 -4.14
N ARG A 131 -3.57 25.71 -3.40
CA ARG A 131 -4.62 24.69 -3.28
C ARG A 131 -4.56 24.01 -1.91
N GLN A 132 -5.64 24.11 -1.16
CA GLN A 132 -5.78 23.49 0.16
C GLN A 132 -6.20 22.00 0.04
N MET A 133 -5.62 21.14 0.90
CA MET A 133 -6.08 19.77 1.15
C MET A 133 -6.38 19.58 2.64
N PHE A 134 -5.82 18.57 3.31
CA PHE A 134 -6.26 18.15 4.65
C PHE A 134 -5.50 18.79 5.82
N GLY A 135 -4.46 19.58 5.54
CA GLY A 135 -3.38 19.81 6.51
C GLY A 135 -2.53 18.56 6.72
N VAL A 136 -1.54 18.58 7.62
CA VAL A 136 -0.58 17.46 7.80
C VAL A 136 -1.19 16.18 8.40
N ARG A 137 -2.40 16.25 8.96
CA ARG A 137 -3.10 15.12 9.61
C ARG A 137 -2.17 14.43 10.63
N GLY A 138 -2.17 13.10 10.68
CA GLY A 138 -1.26 12.31 11.50
C GLY A 138 0.06 11.93 10.80
N ALA A 139 0.33 12.41 9.58
CA ALA A 139 1.51 12.00 8.83
C ALA A 139 2.84 12.28 9.56
N PRO A 140 3.03 13.40 10.29
CA PRO A 140 4.25 13.62 11.05
C PRO A 140 4.45 12.57 12.15
N GLY A 141 3.39 12.29 12.93
CA GLY A 141 3.42 11.28 13.98
C GLY A 141 3.61 9.86 13.45
N ASN A 142 3.00 9.53 12.32
CA ASN A 142 3.16 8.20 11.71
C ASN A 142 4.61 7.95 11.28
N THR A 143 5.20 8.89 10.54
CA THR A 143 6.52 8.71 9.91
C THR A 143 7.67 8.70 10.90
N ILE A 144 7.52 9.35 12.06
CA ILE A 144 8.56 9.37 13.11
C ILE A 144 8.47 8.19 14.10
N ASN A 145 7.32 7.52 14.24
CA ASN A 145 7.13 6.51 15.29
C ASN A 145 7.11 5.05 14.82
N HIS A 146 6.76 4.77 13.55
CA HIS A 146 6.50 3.40 13.13
C HIS A 146 6.57 3.22 11.60
N PRO A 147 6.61 1.97 11.10
CA PRO A 147 6.55 1.68 9.67
C PRO A 147 5.44 2.44 8.94
N THR A 148 5.82 3.15 7.90
CA THR A 148 4.92 3.92 7.03
C THR A 148 5.14 3.49 5.58
N SER A 149 4.06 3.29 4.84
CA SER A 149 4.10 3.02 3.40
C SER A 149 3.10 3.89 2.67
N TYR A 150 3.27 3.98 1.35
CA TYR A 150 2.44 4.81 0.52
C TYR A 150 1.79 4.03 -0.62
N TRP A 151 0.55 4.39 -0.94
CA TRP A 151 -0.19 3.91 -2.10
C TRP A 151 -0.48 5.08 -3.05
N VAL A 152 -0.08 4.93 -4.31
CA VAL A 152 -0.32 5.92 -5.37
C VAL A 152 -1.03 5.24 -6.54
N PRO A 153 -2.37 5.34 -6.66
CA PRO A 153 -3.13 4.64 -7.69
C PRO A 153 -2.84 5.15 -9.11
N ARG A 154 -2.21 6.32 -9.25
CA ARG A 154 -1.77 6.87 -10.53
C ARG A 154 -0.40 7.52 -10.40
N HIS A 155 0.62 6.79 -10.80
CA HIS A 155 2.01 7.23 -10.83
C HIS A 155 2.18 8.31 -11.91
N THR A 156 2.59 9.52 -11.52
CA THR A 156 2.86 10.64 -12.44
C THR A 156 3.94 11.54 -11.87
N ALA A 157 4.63 12.31 -12.72
CA ALA A 157 5.70 13.21 -12.30
C ALA A 157 5.19 14.38 -11.43
N ARG A 158 3.88 14.61 -11.38
CA ARG A 158 3.25 15.58 -10.45
C ARG A 158 3.18 15.05 -9.03
N VAL A 159 3.05 13.73 -8.86
CA VAL A 159 3.08 13.08 -7.55
C VAL A 159 4.54 12.83 -7.18
N PHE A 160 5.33 12.25 -8.07
CA PHE A 160 6.74 11.96 -7.85
C PHE A 160 7.61 13.10 -8.38
N GLY A 161 7.66 14.20 -7.65
CA GLY A 161 8.42 15.40 -8.01
C GLY A 161 9.75 15.52 -7.26
N GLU A 162 10.61 16.45 -7.67
CA GLU A 162 11.93 16.66 -7.04
C GLU A 162 11.85 17.01 -5.54
N SER A 163 10.81 17.75 -5.14
CA SER A 163 10.51 18.10 -3.75
C SER A 163 9.01 18.23 -3.54
N VAL A 164 8.58 18.09 -2.29
CA VAL A 164 7.20 18.32 -1.89
C VAL A 164 6.98 19.76 -1.44
N ASP A 165 5.80 20.33 -1.69
CA ASP A 165 5.49 21.71 -1.29
C ASP A 165 5.44 21.86 0.24
N ILE A 166 4.91 20.85 0.93
CA ILE A 166 4.80 20.79 2.39
C ILE A 166 5.15 19.37 2.84
N VAL A 167 6.13 19.26 3.74
CA VAL A 167 6.49 17.98 4.38
C VAL A 167 5.44 17.64 5.44
N SER A 168 4.47 16.80 5.06
CA SER A 168 3.51 16.18 5.98
C SER A 168 4.10 14.92 6.61
N GLY A 169 4.60 13.99 5.80
CA GLY A 169 5.39 12.84 6.24
C GLY A 169 6.88 13.11 6.03
N ILE A 170 7.71 12.84 7.04
CA ILE A 170 9.15 13.12 6.97
C ILE A 170 9.88 12.04 6.18
N GLY A 171 10.76 12.47 5.26
CA GLY A 171 11.67 11.62 4.50
C GLY A 171 13.02 11.42 5.18
N PHE A 172 13.85 10.55 4.61
CA PHE A 172 15.16 10.19 5.17
C PHE A 172 16.16 11.35 5.22
N ASP A 173 16.02 12.35 4.35
CA ASP A 173 16.87 13.54 4.34
C ASP A 173 16.57 14.54 5.47
N LYS A 174 15.55 14.26 6.30
CA LYS A 174 15.21 15.02 7.51
C LYS A 174 15.77 14.41 8.80
N VAL A 175 16.36 13.21 8.71
CA VAL A 175 16.93 12.52 9.86
C VAL A 175 18.15 13.25 10.37
N ASP A 176 18.13 13.59 11.65
CA ASP A 176 19.33 13.98 12.40
C ASP A 176 19.94 12.73 13.02
N PRO A 177 21.09 12.22 12.51
CA PRO A 177 21.68 10.97 12.99
C PRO A 177 22.26 11.06 14.41
N GLU A 178 22.40 12.27 14.97
CA GLU A 178 22.84 12.47 16.36
C GLU A 178 21.66 12.47 17.34
N ASN A 179 20.42 12.50 16.84
CA ASN A 179 19.21 12.58 17.65
C ASN A 179 18.42 11.25 17.60
N PRO A 180 18.40 10.46 18.69
CA PRO A 180 17.72 9.17 18.72
C PRO A 180 16.20 9.26 18.56
N ALA A 181 15.61 10.47 18.59
CA ALA A 181 14.19 10.65 18.30
C ALA A 181 13.79 10.24 16.86
N PHE A 182 14.76 10.03 15.96
CA PHE A 182 14.54 9.57 14.59
C PHE A 182 14.75 8.06 14.40
N ASP A 183 15.14 7.30 15.44
CA ASP A 183 15.51 5.88 15.32
C ASP A 183 14.36 5.00 14.77
N ASP A 184 13.11 5.39 15.03
CA ASP A 184 11.92 4.68 14.59
C ASP A 184 11.40 5.11 13.20
N LEU A 185 12.07 6.06 12.53
CA LEU A 185 11.71 6.45 11.16
C LEU A 185 11.93 5.28 10.20
N ASN A 186 10.83 4.77 9.65
CA ASN A 186 10.86 3.67 8.71
C ASN A 186 9.82 3.87 7.59
N ILE A 187 10.27 4.37 6.44
CA ILE A 187 9.45 4.36 5.23
C ILE A 187 9.68 3.05 4.49
N HIS A 188 8.77 2.10 4.70
CA HIS A 188 8.93 0.72 4.27
C HIS A 188 8.80 0.57 2.74
N ARG A 189 7.66 0.95 2.15
CA ARG A 189 7.39 0.78 0.71
C ARG A 189 6.55 1.90 0.12
N VAL A 190 6.67 2.08 -1.20
CA VAL A 190 5.70 2.78 -2.04
C VAL A 190 5.17 1.78 -3.07
N VAL A 191 3.85 1.58 -3.10
CA VAL A 191 3.18 0.77 -4.13
C VAL A 191 2.39 1.71 -5.02
N THR A 192 2.50 1.54 -6.34
CA THR A 192 1.76 2.34 -7.32
C THR A 192 1.08 1.45 -8.35
N ASN A 193 0.30 2.01 -9.27
CA ASN A 193 -0.20 1.26 -10.43
C ASN A 193 0.91 0.79 -11.41
N LEU A 194 2.17 1.17 -11.20
CA LEU A 194 3.30 0.81 -12.07
C LEU A 194 4.26 -0.20 -11.44
N GLY A 195 4.40 -0.21 -10.11
CA GLY A 195 5.36 -1.08 -9.44
C GLY A 195 5.46 -0.87 -7.94
N VAL A 196 6.49 -1.50 -7.37
CA VAL A 196 6.83 -1.48 -5.95
C VAL A 196 8.22 -0.86 -5.79
N PHE A 197 8.32 0.09 -4.86
CA PHE A 197 9.53 0.87 -4.60
C PHE A 197 9.82 0.88 -3.10
N ASP A 198 11.09 1.11 -2.75
CA ASP A 198 11.55 1.42 -1.40
C ASP A 198 12.54 2.59 -1.42
N PHE A 199 13.18 2.86 -0.28
CA PHE A 199 14.21 3.90 -0.14
C PHE A 199 15.58 3.28 0.17
N GLY A 200 15.88 2.12 -0.45
CA GLY A 200 17.16 1.42 -0.32
C GLY A 200 18.20 1.83 -1.38
N GLY A 201 17.95 2.88 -2.15
CA GLY A 201 18.91 3.45 -3.08
C GLY A 201 20.03 4.22 -2.37
N PRO A 202 21.06 4.69 -3.12
CA PRO A 202 22.15 5.48 -2.56
C PRO A 202 21.63 6.71 -1.80
N GLY A 203 22.10 6.91 -0.57
CA GLY A 203 21.64 8.03 0.28
C GLY A 203 20.15 8.01 0.61
N HIS A 204 19.57 6.81 0.76
CA HIS A 204 18.12 6.62 0.99
C HIS A 204 17.22 7.20 -0.11
N THR A 205 17.69 7.14 -1.34
CA THR A 205 16.86 7.52 -2.50
C THR A 205 15.92 6.39 -2.90
N MET A 206 14.81 6.77 -3.54
CA MET A 206 13.83 5.83 -4.07
C MET A 206 14.48 4.82 -5.03
N ARG A 207 14.16 3.55 -4.84
CA ARG A 207 14.68 2.40 -5.60
C ARG A 207 13.53 1.50 -6.04
N ALA A 208 13.61 1.01 -7.28
CA ALA A 208 12.65 0.04 -7.80
C ALA A 208 12.93 -1.36 -7.23
N LEU A 209 11.90 -2.00 -6.67
CA LEU A 209 11.96 -3.39 -6.24
C LEU A 209 11.36 -4.33 -7.28
N SER A 210 10.25 -3.93 -7.90
CA SER A 210 9.65 -4.66 -9.01
C SER A 210 8.71 -3.77 -9.82
N LEU A 211 8.55 -4.08 -11.10
CA LEU A 211 7.56 -3.45 -11.96
C LEU A 211 6.39 -4.40 -12.20
N HIS A 212 5.17 -3.88 -12.29
CA HIS A 212 4.02 -4.74 -12.55
C HIS A 212 4.07 -5.29 -13.99
N PRO A 213 3.56 -6.51 -14.25
CA PRO A 213 3.57 -7.06 -15.60
C PRO A 213 2.96 -6.09 -16.63
N GLY A 214 3.68 -5.94 -17.75
CA GLY A 214 3.36 -5.00 -18.82
C GLY A 214 3.88 -3.57 -18.63
N VAL A 215 4.53 -3.23 -17.50
CA VAL A 215 5.16 -1.93 -17.27
C VAL A 215 6.64 -1.99 -17.63
N GLY A 216 7.08 -1.05 -18.46
CA GLY A 216 8.51 -0.88 -18.81
C GLY A 216 9.22 0.12 -17.91
N ALA A 217 10.55 0.02 -17.82
CA ALA A 217 11.38 1.00 -17.10
C ALA A 217 11.21 2.43 -17.64
N ASP A 218 11.11 2.59 -18.96
CA ASP A 218 10.93 3.89 -19.60
C ASP A 218 9.61 4.56 -19.20
N GLU A 219 8.51 3.81 -19.10
CA GLU A 219 7.21 4.33 -18.66
C GLU A 219 7.29 4.90 -17.24
N VAL A 220 8.01 4.21 -16.34
CA VAL A 220 8.21 4.69 -14.98
C VAL A 220 9.08 5.95 -14.96
N ALA A 221 10.18 5.96 -15.72
CA ALA A 221 11.07 7.11 -15.82
C ALA A 221 10.34 8.35 -16.36
N GLU A 222 9.53 8.21 -17.41
CA GLU A 222 8.71 9.29 -17.98
C GLU A 222 7.67 9.84 -16.99
N ASN A 223 7.22 9.01 -16.05
CA ASN A 223 6.24 9.38 -15.03
C ASN A 223 6.88 9.73 -13.67
N THR A 224 8.20 9.90 -13.60
CA THR A 224 8.91 10.27 -12.36
C THR A 224 9.77 11.51 -12.60
N GLY A 225 9.69 12.51 -11.72
CA GLY A 225 10.47 13.74 -11.81
C GLY A 225 11.93 13.61 -11.32
N PHE A 226 12.39 12.41 -11.00
CA PHE A 226 13.74 12.12 -10.52
C PHE A 226 14.16 10.70 -10.93
N GLU A 227 15.47 10.42 -10.92
CA GLU A 227 15.97 9.08 -11.19
C GLU A 227 15.63 8.09 -10.07
N ILE A 228 15.12 6.93 -10.45
CA ILE A 228 14.87 5.80 -9.56
C ILE A 228 16.05 4.83 -9.62
N ALA A 229 16.63 4.53 -8.47
CA ALA A 229 17.74 3.59 -8.38
C ALA A 229 17.30 2.16 -8.80
N GLY A 230 18.14 1.45 -9.56
CA GLY A 230 17.89 0.06 -9.95
C GLY A 230 16.73 -0.15 -10.94
N LEU A 231 16.20 0.91 -11.56
CA LEU A 231 15.02 0.82 -12.41
C LEU A 231 15.21 -0.08 -13.64
N ALA A 232 16.38 -0.04 -14.28
CA ALA A 232 16.67 -0.82 -15.49
C ALA A 232 16.70 -2.34 -15.23
N ASP A 233 17.04 -2.75 -14.00
CA ASP A 233 17.20 -4.15 -13.60
C ASP A 233 16.02 -4.65 -12.74
N ALA A 234 14.98 -3.84 -12.55
CA ALA A 234 13.86 -4.17 -11.68
C ALA A 234 13.09 -5.39 -12.23
N PRO A 235 12.95 -6.48 -11.46
CA PRO A 235 12.23 -7.67 -11.90
C PRO A 235 10.73 -7.40 -12.02
N ALA A 236 10.01 -8.32 -12.69
CA ALA A 236 8.56 -8.30 -12.67
C ALA A 236 8.03 -8.62 -11.26
N THR A 237 6.92 -7.99 -10.89
CA THR A 237 6.19 -8.27 -9.64
C THR A 237 5.72 -9.72 -9.67
N ARG A 238 5.80 -10.41 -8.52
CA ARG A 238 5.39 -11.81 -8.41
C ARG A 238 3.95 -12.00 -8.88
N ARG A 239 3.65 -13.17 -9.45
CA ARG A 239 2.28 -13.53 -9.78
C ARG A 239 1.49 -13.80 -8.49
N PRO A 240 0.23 -13.33 -8.37
CA PRO A 240 -0.68 -13.81 -7.34
C PRO A 240 -0.85 -15.33 -7.40
N THR A 241 -0.90 -15.97 -6.25
CA THR A 241 -1.27 -17.38 -6.14
C THR A 241 -2.76 -17.58 -6.44
N ALA A 242 -3.17 -18.82 -6.73
CA ALA A 242 -4.59 -19.14 -6.95
C ALA A 242 -5.44 -18.85 -5.71
N GLU A 243 -4.90 -19.09 -4.51
CA GLU A 243 -5.54 -18.77 -3.23
C GLU A 243 -5.75 -17.25 -3.08
N GLU A 244 -4.71 -16.46 -3.32
CA GLU A 244 -4.81 -14.99 -3.26
C GLU A 244 -5.85 -14.46 -4.25
N LEU A 245 -5.89 -14.98 -5.49
CA LEU A 245 -6.89 -14.58 -6.47
C LEU A 245 -8.31 -14.93 -6.02
N GLY A 246 -8.52 -16.14 -5.50
CA GLY A 246 -9.83 -16.54 -4.96
C GLY A 246 -10.27 -15.65 -3.80
N LEU A 247 -9.37 -15.36 -2.85
CA LEU A 247 -9.66 -14.44 -1.74
C LEU A 247 -9.99 -13.02 -2.24
N ILE A 248 -9.23 -12.48 -3.19
CA ILE A 248 -9.48 -11.14 -3.74
C ILE A 248 -10.83 -11.10 -4.47
N ARG A 249 -11.09 -12.07 -5.36
CA ARG A 249 -12.22 -12.05 -6.29
C ARG A 249 -13.52 -12.46 -5.63
N ASP A 250 -13.51 -13.44 -4.73
CA ASP A 250 -14.75 -14.06 -4.23
C ASP A 250 -15.08 -13.65 -2.80
N VAL A 251 -14.08 -13.28 -2.00
CA VAL A 251 -14.24 -13.00 -0.57
C VAL A 251 -14.11 -11.50 -0.27
N LEU A 252 -12.96 -10.90 -0.58
CA LEU A 252 -12.62 -9.55 -0.11
C LEU A 252 -13.23 -8.45 -0.98
N ASP A 253 -13.25 -8.61 -2.30
CA ASP A 253 -13.74 -7.61 -3.26
C ASP A 253 -14.58 -8.20 -4.41
N PRO A 254 -15.72 -8.85 -4.11
CA PRO A 254 -16.59 -9.47 -5.13
C PRO A 254 -17.24 -8.48 -6.10
N ASN A 255 -17.26 -7.19 -5.75
CA ASN A 255 -17.81 -6.14 -6.59
C ASN A 255 -16.74 -5.37 -7.40
N GLY A 256 -15.47 -5.78 -7.32
CA GLY A 256 -14.39 -5.19 -8.12
C GLY A 256 -14.09 -3.72 -7.82
N VAL A 257 -14.21 -3.29 -6.56
CA VAL A 257 -13.86 -1.92 -6.12
C VAL A 257 -12.42 -1.57 -6.47
N ARG A 258 -11.48 -2.54 -6.39
CA ARG A 258 -10.06 -2.35 -6.75
C ARG A 258 -9.86 -1.76 -8.16
N ASN A 259 -10.71 -2.16 -9.11
CA ASN A 259 -10.64 -1.73 -10.51
C ASN A 259 -11.04 -0.26 -10.70
N LYS A 260 -11.65 0.38 -9.70
CA LYS A 260 -12.00 1.82 -9.74
C LYS A 260 -10.83 2.71 -9.32
N GLU A 261 -9.94 2.19 -8.48
CA GLU A 261 -8.75 2.92 -8.05
C GLU A 261 -7.61 2.81 -9.06
N VAL A 262 -7.37 1.60 -9.55
CA VAL A 262 -6.28 1.33 -10.49
C VAL A 262 -6.83 1.47 -11.91
N ARG A 263 -6.38 2.51 -12.61
CA ARG A 263 -6.67 2.75 -14.02
C ARG A 263 -5.49 2.38 -14.89
#